data_AF-A0A2A9HEZ5-F1
#
_entry.id   AF-A0A2A9HEZ5-F1
#
_cell.length_a   1.000
_cell.length_b   1.000
_cell.length_c   1.000
_cell.angle_alpha   90.00
_cell.angle_beta   90.00
_cell.angle_gamma   90.00
#
_symmetry.space_group_name_H-M   'P 1'
#
loop_
_entity.id
_entity.type
_entity.pdbx_description
1 polymer ?
#
loop_
_entity_poly.entity_id
_entity_poly.type
_entity_poly.pdbx_seq_one_letter_code
_entity_poly.pdbx_strand_id
1 'polypeptide(L)'
;MTQFQRPGQGGYQGNRRPPEQQGRAAAVDATRYASEAERIIVRDDVEALIGLAERLATSGATRTSVRRLYGEARRIDFLLDQDPQRALRRARLLEPRLNYQVKRDEKLRDLGAVLAAMVQQVGKAQNEDEGKARYRRLTDFFEAVVAYLPEK
;
A
#
# COMPACT_ATOMS: atom_id res chain seq x y z
N MET A 1 -5.30 -39.62 64.85
CA MET A 1 -3.98 -39.32 64.28
C MET A 1 -3.88 -39.98 62.90
N THR A 2 -4.20 -39.27 61.81
CA THR A 2 -3.62 -39.59 60.50
C THR A 2 -3.65 -38.33 59.62
N GLN A 3 -2.45 -37.85 59.30
CA GLN A 3 -2.16 -36.83 58.29
C GLN A 3 -2.68 -37.26 56.92
N PHE A 4 -3.30 -36.32 56.20
CA PHE A 4 -3.29 -36.33 54.73
C PHE A 4 -2.51 -35.10 54.26
N GLN A 5 -1.25 -35.36 53.93
CA GLN A 5 -0.32 -34.46 53.26
C GLN A 5 -0.84 -34.19 51.83
N ARG A 6 -1.07 -32.92 51.47
CA ARG A 6 -1.27 -32.51 50.07
C ARG A 6 0.08 -32.16 49.44
N PRO A 7 0.52 -32.79 48.35
CA PRO A 7 1.71 -32.34 47.64
C PRO A 7 1.38 -31.24 46.61
N GLY A 8 2.21 -30.20 46.62
CA GLY A 8 2.70 -29.55 45.39
C GLY A 8 1.82 -28.48 44.75
N GLN A 9 1.99 -27.23 45.18
CA GLN A 9 1.72 -26.06 44.34
C GLN A 9 2.65 -26.08 43.12
N GLY A 10 2.14 -26.50 41.97
CA GLY A 10 2.77 -26.31 40.67
C GLY A 10 2.43 -24.92 40.14
N GLY A 11 3.36 -23.97 40.30
CA GLY A 11 3.21 -22.61 39.79
C GLY A 11 3.12 -22.59 38.28
N TYR A 12 1.99 -22.11 37.75
CA TYR A 12 1.90 -21.67 36.36
C TYR A 12 2.69 -20.37 36.18
N GLN A 13 4.02 -20.45 36.16
CA GLN A 13 4.88 -19.45 35.52
C GLN A 13 4.88 -19.69 34.01
N GLY A 14 3.70 -19.60 33.41
CA GLY A 14 3.55 -19.43 31.97
C GLY A 14 3.68 -17.94 31.70
N ASN A 15 4.86 -17.54 31.26
CA ASN A 15 5.26 -16.21 30.81
C ASN A 15 4.30 -15.67 29.72
N ARG A 16 3.07 -15.27 30.09
CA ARG A 16 2.18 -14.50 29.23
C ARG A 16 2.64 -13.05 29.29
N ARG A 17 3.75 -12.79 28.60
CA ARG A 17 3.93 -11.45 28.04
C ARG A 17 2.63 -11.14 27.28
N PRO A 18 1.96 -10.01 27.54
CA PRO A 18 0.92 -9.56 26.62
C PRO A 18 1.53 -9.59 25.21
N PRO A 19 0.76 -9.93 24.16
CA PRO A 19 1.23 -9.72 22.80
C PRO A 19 1.42 -8.21 22.66
N GLU A 20 2.62 -7.76 23.02
CA GLU A 20 3.17 -6.49 22.61
C GLU A 20 2.88 -6.40 21.14
N GLN A 21 2.38 -5.23 20.76
CA GLN A 21 2.03 -4.85 19.42
C GLN A 21 3.26 -5.06 18.54
N GLN A 22 3.50 -6.31 18.11
CA GLN A 22 4.29 -6.65 16.95
C GLN A 22 3.48 -6.05 15.82
N GLY A 23 3.71 -4.74 15.64
CA GLY A 23 3.06 -3.92 14.64
C GLY A 23 3.12 -4.72 13.37
N ARG A 24 1.97 -4.86 12.71
CA ARG A 24 1.86 -5.49 11.40
C ARG A 24 2.98 -4.90 10.54
N ALA A 25 4.12 -5.59 10.44
CA ALA A 25 5.21 -5.11 9.63
C ALA A 25 4.62 -5.01 8.22
N ALA A 26 4.51 -3.79 7.70
CA ALA A 26 3.97 -3.57 6.38
C ALA A 26 4.87 -4.38 5.43
N ALA A 27 4.26 -5.18 4.55
CA ALA A 27 5.02 -5.92 3.56
C ALA A 27 5.69 -4.99 2.55
N VAL A 28 5.20 -3.75 2.50
CA VAL A 28 5.72 -2.67 1.68
C VAL A 28 6.36 -1.61 2.58
N ASP A 29 7.61 -1.27 2.29
CA ASP A 29 8.29 -0.14 2.92
C ASP A 29 8.03 1.13 2.10
N ALA A 30 6.94 1.83 2.43
CA ALA A 30 6.56 3.08 1.77
C ALA A 30 7.60 4.20 1.98
N THR A 31 8.41 4.14 3.04
CA THR A 31 9.37 5.22 3.35
C THR A 31 10.47 5.33 2.30
N ARG A 32 10.82 4.20 1.67
CA ARG A 32 11.82 4.12 0.59
C ARG A 32 11.52 5.01 -0.61
N TYR A 33 10.24 5.29 -0.89
CA TYR A 33 9.78 6.03 -2.07
C TYR A 33 9.06 7.33 -1.70
N ALA A 34 9.22 7.80 -0.46
CA ALA A 34 8.51 8.99 0.01
C ALA A 34 8.83 10.24 -0.82
N SER A 35 10.11 10.43 -1.18
CA SER A 35 10.60 11.57 -1.97
C SER A 35 10.02 11.58 -3.38
N GLU A 36 10.07 10.44 -4.09
CA GLU A 36 9.49 10.30 -5.42
C GLU A 36 7.97 10.45 -5.39
N ALA A 37 7.30 9.84 -4.41
CA ALA A 37 5.86 9.98 -4.25
C ALA A 37 5.46 11.44 -4.03
N GLU A 38 6.23 12.22 -3.26
CA GLU A 38 5.98 13.66 -3.10
C GLU A 38 6.16 14.42 -4.41
N ARG A 39 7.27 14.18 -5.13
CA ARG A 39 7.53 14.83 -6.44
C ARG A 39 6.39 14.58 -7.43
N ILE A 40 5.93 13.34 -7.53
CA ILE A 40 4.90 12.96 -8.48
C ILE A 40 3.52 13.45 -8.02
N ILE A 41 3.12 13.14 -6.79
CA ILE A 41 1.74 13.37 -6.34
C ILE A 41 1.49 14.82 -5.92
N VAL A 42 2.46 15.45 -5.24
CA VAL A 42 2.29 16.81 -4.71
C VAL A 42 2.76 17.84 -5.72
N ARG A 43 3.93 17.62 -6.32
CA ARG A 43 4.61 18.61 -7.19
C ARG A 43 4.34 18.44 -8.68
N ASP A 44 3.58 17.41 -9.08
CA ASP A 44 3.19 17.15 -10.47
C ASP A 44 4.39 16.98 -11.43
N ASP A 45 5.48 16.38 -10.91
CA ASP A 45 6.73 16.22 -11.65
C ASP A 45 6.62 15.04 -12.64
N VAL A 46 6.28 15.37 -13.89
CA VAL A 46 6.09 14.40 -14.98
C VAL A 46 7.37 13.62 -15.31
N GLU A 47 8.53 14.26 -15.26
CA GLU A 47 9.81 13.59 -15.51
C GLU A 47 10.12 12.55 -14.41
N ALA A 48 9.82 12.90 -13.16
CA ALA A 48 9.94 11.94 -12.06
C ALA A 48 8.96 10.77 -12.20
N LEU A 49 7.74 11.04 -12.69
CA LEU A 49 6.71 10.04 -12.96
C LEU A 49 7.21 9.03 -14.01
N ILE A 50 7.62 9.51 -15.18
CA ILE A 50 8.10 8.69 -16.29
C ILE A 50 9.33 7.88 -15.86
N GLY A 51 10.36 8.54 -15.32
CA GLY A 51 11.60 7.87 -14.94
C GLY A 51 11.43 6.85 -13.81
N LEU A 52 10.46 7.01 -12.91
CA LEU A 52 10.13 5.98 -11.91
C LEU A 52 9.35 4.82 -12.53
N ALA A 53 8.38 5.10 -13.40
CA ALA A 53 7.58 4.07 -14.07
C ALA A 53 8.46 3.13 -14.91
N GLU A 54 9.40 3.68 -15.67
CA GLU A 54 10.38 2.90 -16.45
C GLU A 54 11.24 2.01 -15.56
N ARG A 55 11.79 2.55 -14.47
CA ARG A 55 12.58 1.76 -13.51
C ARG A 55 11.77 0.60 -12.93
N LEU A 56 10.52 0.82 -12.56
CA LEU A 56 9.66 -0.23 -11.99
C LEU A 56 9.25 -1.29 -13.02
N ALA A 57 9.14 -0.94 -14.29
CA ALA A 57 8.85 -1.93 -15.34
C ALA A 57 9.96 -3.00 -15.44
N THR A 58 11.19 -2.67 -15.04
CA THR A 58 12.32 -3.61 -15.01
C THR A 58 12.32 -4.55 -13.80
N SER A 59 11.46 -4.34 -12.79
CA SER A 59 11.46 -5.09 -11.53
C SER A 59 10.84 -6.50 -11.62
N GLY A 60 10.43 -6.93 -12.81
CA GLY A 60 9.88 -8.27 -13.06
C GLY A 60 8.37 -8.39 -12.88
N ALA A 61 7.65 -7.30 -12.59
CA ALA A 61 6.19 -7.26 -12.65
C ALA A 61 5.70 -7.48 -14.09
N THR A 62 4.45 -7.93 -14.26
CA THR A 62 3.79 -8.08 -15.56
C THR A 62 2.44 -7.41 -15.56
N ARG A 63 1.90 -7.09 -16.75
CA ARG A 63 0.54 -6.55 -16.89
C ARG A 63 -0.50 -7.44 -16.19
N THR A 64 -0.34 -8.75 -16.29
CA THR A 64 -1.21 -9.73 -15.64
C THR A 64 -1.15 -9.64 -14.11
N SER A 65 0.04 -9.52 -13.52
CA SER A 65 0.20 -9.37 -12.06
C SER A 65 -0.41 -8.07 -11.53
N VAL A 66 -0.38 -6.97 -12.29
CA VAL A 66 -0.88 -5.66 -11.83
C VAL A 66 -2.35 -5.38 -12.18
N ARG A 67 -2.96 -6.18 -13.07
CA ARG A 67 -4.33 -5.94 -13.60
C ARG A 67 -5.39 -5.74 -12.52
N ARG A 68 -5.34 -6.51 -11.43
CA ARG A 68 -6.33 -6.40 -10.34
C ARG A 68 -6.23 -5.08 -9.59
N LEU A 69 -5.01 -4.61 -9.35
CA LEU A 69 -4.75 -3.30 -8.73
C LEU A 69 -5.19 -2.18 -9.66
N TYR A 70 -4.80 -2.25 -10.93
CA TYR A 70 -5.17 -1.26 -11.93
C TYR A 70 -6.69 -1.11 -12.07
N GLY A 71 -7.40 -2.23 -12.20
CA GLY A 71 -8.86 -2.22 -12.29
C GLY A 71 -9.54 -1.71 -11.02
N GLU A 72 -8.88 -1.75 -9.86
CA GLU A 72 -9.39 -1.07 -8.67
C GLU A 72 -9.12 0.44 -8.71
N ALA A 73 -7.90 0.85 -9.07
CA ALA A 73 -7.53 2.26 -9.18
C ALA A 73 -8.45 3.01 -10.16
N ARG A 74 -8.70 2.44 -11.34
CA ARG A 74 -9.64 2.99 -12.35
C ARG A 74 -11.09 3.07 -11.86
N ARG A 75 -11.54 2.11 -11.05
CA ARG A 75 -12.91 2.15 -10.47
C ARG A 75 -13.06 3.28 -9.45
N ILE A 76 -12.01 3.57 -8.70
CA ILE A 76 -11.99 4.70 -7.78
C ILE A 76 -11.91 6.01 -8.57
N ASP A 77 -11.12 6.07 -9.63
CA ASP A 77 -11.02 7.23 -10.54
C ASP A 77 -12.38 7.59 -11.14
N PHE A 78 -13.10 6.60 -11.66
CA PHE A 78 -14.47 6.80 -12.16
C PHE A 78 -15.45 7.28 -11.07
N LEU A 79 -15.29 6.79 -9.84
CA LEU A 79 -16.11 7.22 -8.70
C LEU A 79 -15.78 8.65 -8.26
N LEU A 80 -14.58 9.14 -8.58
CA LEU A 80 -14.07 10.44 -8.13
C LEU A 80 -14.92 11.61 -8.62
N ASP A 81 -15.52 11.50 -9.81
CA ASP A 81 -16.40 12.54 -10.36
C ASP A 81 -17.85 12.43 -9.83
N GLN A 82 -18.25 11.26 -9.33
CA GLN A 82 -19.63 11.00 -8.86
C GLN A 82 -19.79 11.22 -7.35
N ASP A 83 -18.82 10.71 -6.58
CA ASP A 83 -18.82 10.73 -5.12
C ASP A 83 -17.36 10.81 -4.64
N PRO A 84 -16.78 12.03 -4.66
CA PRO A 84 -15.37 12.24 -4.35
C PRO A 84 -15.00 11.78 -2.95
N GLN A 85 -15.87 12.01 -1.95
CA GLN A 85 -15.63 11.61 -0.57
C GLN A 85 -15.51 10.10 -0.45
N ARG A 86 -16.41 9.35 -1.06
CA ARG A 86 -16.36 7.89 -1.07
C ARG A 86 -15.17 7.36 -1.87
N ALA A 87 -14.85 8.00 -3.00
CA ALA A 87 -13.68 7.67 -3.81
C ALA A 87 -12.38 7.82 -3.01
N LEU A 88 -12.16 8.97 -2.38
CA LEU A 88 -10.97 9.25 -1.58
C LEU A 88 -10.88 8.34 -0.34
N ARG A 89 -12.02 8.03 0.31
CA ARG A 89 -12.06 7.01 1.37
C ARG A 89 -11.62 5.65 0.85
N ARG A 90 -12.04 5.26 -0.36
CA ARG A 90 -11.67 3.99 -0.98
C ARG A 90 -10.20 3.98 -1.42
N ALA A 91 -9.67 5.10 -1.90
CA ALA A 91 -8.26 5.27 -2.22
C ALA A 91 -7.35 4.96 -1.03
N ARG A 92 -7.70 5.46 0.17
CA ARG A 92 -6.95 5.15 1.42
C ARG A 92 -6.94 3.65 1.75
N LEU A 93 -7.92 2.88 1.28
CA LEU A 93 -7.98 1.43 1.48
C LEU A 93 -7.14 0.65 0.44
N LEU A 94 -6.51 1.32 -0.53
CA LEU A 94 -5.57 0.67 -1.44
C LEU A 94 -4.30 0.21 -0.72
N GLU A 95 -3.81 0.97 0.27
CA GLU A 95 -2.60 0.64 1.02
C GLU A 95 -2.65 -0.75 1.70
N PRO A 96 -3.68 -1.12 2.48
CA PRO A 96 -3.78 -2.47 3.03
C PRO A 96 -3.97 -3.56 1.96
N ARG A 97 -4.57 -3.23 0.81
CA ARG A 97 -4.73 -4.18 -0.31
C ARG A 97 -3.42 -4.43 -1.04
N LEU A 98 -2.62 -3.39 -1.25
CA LEU A 98 -1.27 -3.48 -1.81
C LEU A 98 -0.39 -4.37 -0.93
N ASN A 99 -0.40 -4.11 0.38
CA ASN A 99 0.29 -4.96 1.36
C ASN A 99 -0.07 -6.44 1.24
N TYR A 100 -1.36 -6.75 1.06
CA TYR A 100 -1.81 -8.13 0.89
C TYR A 100 -1.35 -8.75 -0.45
N GLN A 101 -1.38 -7.98 -1.54
CA GLN A 101 -0.96 -8.47 -2.85
C GLN A 101 0.55 -8.70 -2.93
N VAL A 102 1.36 -7.81 -2.34
CA VAL A 102 2.82 -7.99 -2.28
C VAL A 102 3.22 -9.25 -1.49
N LYS A 103 2.46 -9.62 -0.45
CA LYS A 103 2.67 -10.90 0.25
C LYS A 103 2.41 -12.13 -0.62
N ARG A 104 1.62 -11.99 -1.68
CA ARG A 104 1.27 -13.09 -2.60
C ARG A 104 2.16 -13.13 -3.84
N ASP A 105 2.69 -12.00 -4.26
CA ASP A 105 3.58 -11.87 -5.41
C ASP A 105 4.72 -10.90 -5.07
N GLU A 106 5.90 -11.45 -4.77
CA GLU A 106 7.08 -10.67 -4.37
C GLU A 106 7.56 -9.75 -5.50
N LYS A 107 7.25 -10.05 -6.77
CA LYS A 107 7.58 -9.20 -7.92
C LYS A 107 6.87 -7.85 -7.86
N LEU A 108 5.81 -7.74 -7.06
CA LEU A 108 5.09 -6.50 -6.82
C LEU A 108 5.69 -5.70 -5.65
N ARG A 109 6.75 -6.14 -4.99
CA ARG A 109 7.28 -5.47 -3.77
C ARG A 109 7.59 -4.00 -4.01
N ASP A 110 8.40 -3.69 -5.03
CA ASP A 110 8.79 -2.31 -5.31
C ASP A 110 7.60 -1.46 -5.78
N LEU A 111 6.79 -2.00 -6.69
CA LEU A 111 5.58 -1.31 -7.16
C LEU A 111 4.61 -1.06 -6.00
N GLY A 112 4.40 -2.03 -5.12
CA GLY A 112 3.51 -1.92 -3.96
C GLY A 112 4.01 -0.89 -2.95
N ALA A 113 5.32 -0.79 -2.74
CA ALA A 113 5.93 0.23 -1.88
C ALA A 113 5.77 1.64 -2.45
N VAL A 114 6.01 1.84 -3.74
CA VAL A 114 5.77 3.12 -4.42
C VAL A 114 4.31 3.53 -4.34
N LEU A 115 3.40 2.63 -4.70
CA LEU A 115 1.96 2.92 -4.69
C LEU A 115 1.45 3.21 -3.27
N ALA A 116 1.96 2.52 -2.26
CA ALA A 116 1.63 2.82 -0.87
C ALA A 116 2.08 4.24 -0.47
N ALA A 117 3.32 4.62 -0.82
CA ALA A 117 3.82 5.97 -0.57
C ALA A 117 2.96 7.04 -1.28
N MET A 118 2.55 6.80 -2.52
CA MET A 118 1.69 7.72 -3.27
C MET A 118 0.27 7.81 -2.67
N VAL A 119 -0.32 6.70 -2.25
CA VAL A 119 -1.62 6.68 -1.54
C VAL A 119 -1.54 7.49 -0.24
N GLN A 120 -0.42 7.41 0.49
CA GLN A 120 -0.20 8.24 1.67
C GLN A 120 -0.16 9.74 1.31
N GLN A 121 0.45 10.12 0.18
CA GLN A 121 0.43 11.52 -0.29
C GLN A 121 -0.98 11.98 -0.68
N VAL A 122 -1.79 11.13 -1.32
CA VAL A 122 -3.22 11.43 -1.56
C VAL A 122 -3.95 11.64 -0.24
N GLY A 123 -3.69 10.79 0.76
CA GLY A 123 -4.32 10.85 2.07
C GLY A 123 -4.06 12.14 2.85
N LYS A 124 -2.94 12.83 2.56
CA LYS A 124 -2.50 14.09 3.17
C LYS A 124 -3.07 15.36 2.52
N ALA A 125 -3.95 15.24 1.53
CA ALA A 125 -4.62 16.39 0.93
C ALA A 125 -5.42 17.18 1.98
N GLN A 126 -5.40 18.50 1.88
CA GLN A 126 -6.06 19.42 2.82
C GLN A 126 -7.54 19.62 2.49
N ASN A 127 -7.91 19.45 1.22
CA ASN A 127 -9.28 19.58 0.74
C ASN A 127 -9.60 18.54 -0.34
N GLU A 128 -10.87 18.49 -0.73
CA GLU A 128 -11.37 17.51 -1.68
C GLU A 128 -10.76 17.68 -3.08
N ASP A 129 -10.67 18.91 -3.59
CA ASP A 129 -10.13 19.19 -4.93
C ASP A 129 -8.65 18.79 -5.04
N GLU A 130 -7.86 19.09 -4.02
CA GLU A 130 -6.49 18.64 -3.92
C GLU A 130 -6.40 17.12 -3.84
N GLY A 131 -7.29 16.48 -3.07
CA GLY A 131 -7.38 15.02 -3.01
C GLY A 131 -7.67 14.41 -4.37
N LYS A 132 -8.58 15.01 -5.14
CA LYS A 132 -8.92 14.59 -6.51
C LYS A 132 -7.72 14.73 -7.44
N ALA A 133 -7.06 15.88 -7.44
CA ALA A 133 -5.88 16.13 -8.27
C ALA A 133 -4.75 15.13 -7.95
N ARG A 134 -4.44 14.94 -6.67
CA ARG A 134 -3.44 13.98 -6.20
C ARG A 134 -3.81 12.54 -6.60
N TYR A 135 -5.08 12.17 -6.52
CA TYR A 135 -5.53 10.84 -6.93
C TYR A 135 -5.42 10.63 -8.44
N ARG A 136 -5.75 11.63 -9.26
CA ARG A 136 -5.57 11.55 -10.72
C ARG A 136 -4.11 11.34 -11.10
N ARG A 137 -3.17 12.05 -10.46
CA ARG A 137 -1.72 11.83 -10.63
C ARG A 137 -1.27 10.42 -10.25
N LEU A 138 -1.86 9.82 -9.20
CA LEU A 138 -1.64 8.42 -8.86
C LEU A 138 -2.13 7.49 -9.99
N THR A 139 -3.30 7.77 -10.57
CA THR A 139 -3.83 7.02 -11.71
C THR A 139 -2.92 7.15 -12.93
N ASP A 140 -2.45 8.36 -13.26
CA ASP A 140 -1.54 8.63 -14.38
C ASP A 140 -0.22 7.84 -14.22
N PHE A 141 0.36 7.85 -13.01
CA PHE A 141 1.54 7.03 -12.72
C PHE A 141 1.28 5.54 -12.90
N PHE A 142 0.11 5.05 -12.47
CA PHE A 142 -0.26 3.66 -12.64
C PHE A 142 -0.37 3.28 -14.12
N GLU A 143 -0.99 4.15 -14.94
CA GLU A 143 -1.11 3.97 -16.38
C GLU A 143 0.26 3.95 -17.07
N ALA A 144 1.17 4.85 -16.68
CA ALA A 144 2.54 4.85 -17.16
C ALA A 144 3.25 3.51 -16.85
N VAL A 145 3.17 3.02 -15.61
CA VAL A 145 3.73 1.70 -15.26
C VAL A 145 3.16 0.61 -16.15
N VAL A 146 1.83 0.55 -16.31
CA VAL A 146 1.17 -0.47 -17.16
C VAL A 146 1.64 -0.39 -18.62
N ALA A 147 1.85 0.82 -19.15
CA ALA A 147 2.34 1.04 -20.51
C ALA A 147 3.74 0.45 -20.72
N TYR A 148 4.65 0.64 -19.76
CA TYR A 148 6.02 0.11 -19.83
C TYR A 148 6.14 -1.38 -19.50
N LEU A 149 5.14 -1.96 -18.82
CA LEU A 149 5.18 -3.39 -18.49
C LEU A 149 5.04 -4.26 -19.75
N PRO A 150 5.83 -5.34 -19.87
CA PRO A 150 5.74 -6.26 -20.99
C PRO A 150 4.39 -7.00 -20.99
N GLU A 151 3.87 -7.26 -22.19
CA GLU A 151 2.81 -8.24 -22.40
C GLU A 151 3.40 -9.64 -22.17
N LYS A 152 2.95 -10.33 -21.13
CA LYS A 152 3.21 -11.76 -20.92
C LYS A 152 1.92 -12.46 -20.56
#